data_AF-A0A6P0VLG9-F1
#
_entry.id   AF-A0A6P0VLG9-F1
#
_cell.length_a   1.000
_cell.length_b   1.000
_cell.length_c   1.000
_cell.angle_alpha   90.00
_cell.angle_beta   90.00
_cell.angle_gamma   90.00
#
_symmetry.space_group_name_H-M   'P 1'
#
loop_
_entity.id
_entity.type
_entity.pdbx_description
1 polymer ?
#
loop_
_entity_poly.entity_id
_entity_poly.type
_entity_poly.pdbx_seq_one_letter_code
_entity_poly.pdbx_strand_id
1 'polypeptide(L)' 'MKFDPNRRNRRSIRLAEYDYTQPGAYFITTCSWQRQCLFGDINHDQIQLSRYGEVVK' A
#
# COMPACT_ATOMS: atom_id res chain seq x y z
N MET A 1 19.69 -5.74 24.87
CA MET A 1 18.41 -5.02 25.08
C MET A 1 17.26 -6.01 24.89
N LYS A 2 16.41 -6.22 25.89
CA LYS A 2 15.27 -7.16 25.80
C LYS A 2 14.09 -6.45 25.12
N PHE A 3 13.53 -7.09 24.09
CA PHE A 3 12.35 -6.60 23.38
C PHE A 3 11.11 -6.73 24.29
N ASP A 4 10.45 -5.61 24.57
CA ASP A 4 9.19 -5.57 25.32
C ASP A 4 8.01 -5.38 24.34
N PRO A 5 7.19 -6.42 24.10
CA PRO A 5 6.06 -6.33 23.18
C PRO A 5 4.97 -5.36 23.64
N ASN A 6 4.87 -5.06 24.94
CA ASN A 6 3.86 -4.17 25.51
C ASN A 6 4.23 -2.68 25.44
N ARG A 7 5.48 -2.36 25.11
CA ARG A 7 5.95 -0.97 24.91
C ARG A 7 5.49 -0.35 23.59
N ARG A 8 4.80 -1.10 22.74
CA ARG A 8 4.26 -0.58 21.49
C ARG A 8 2.98 0.20 21.79
N ASN A 9 3.11 1.49 22.07
CA ASN A 9 2.01 2.47 22.07
C ASN A 9 1.45 2.71 20.65
N ARG A 10 1.28 1.66 19.86
CA ARG A 10 0.68 1.77 18.52
C ARG A 10 -0.82 1.89 18.70
N ARG A 11 -1.31 3.11 18.65
CA ARG A 11 -2.75 3.37 18.54
C ARG A 11 -3.24 2.97 17.15
N SER A 12 -4.51 2.59 17.07
CA SER A 12 -5.17 2.42 15.78
C SER A 12 -5.17 3.75 15.03
N ILE A 13 -4.85 3.71 13.74
CA ILE A 13 -5.03 4.85 12.83
C ILE A 13 -6.45 4.90 12.25
N ARG A 14 -7.24 3.83 12.46
CA ARG A 14 -8.59 3.75 11.94
C ARG A 14 -9.49 4.69 12.72
N LEU A 15 -10.33 5.43 11.99
CA LEU A 15 -11.36 6.26 12.58
C LEU A 15 -12.40 5.36 13.23
N ALA A 16 -12.76 5.67 14.47
CA ALA A 16 -13.84 4.98 15.17
C ALA A 16 -15.14 5.16 14.38
N GLU A 17 -15.93 4.08 14.26
CA GLU A 17 -17.26 4.08 13.64
C GLU A 17 -17.28 4.37 12.12
N TYR A 18 -16.12 4.54 11.47
CA TYR A 18 -16.07 4.73 10.02
C TYR A 18 -16.26 3.39 9.30
N ASP A 19 -17.22 3.36 8.37
CA ASP A 19 -17.48 2.21 7.51
C ASP A 19 -16.54 2.21 6.29
N TYR A 20 -15.46 1.43 6.40
CA TYR A 20 -14.46 1.25 5.35
C TYR A 20 -14.96 0.44 4.15
N THR A 21 -16.19 -0.09 4.16
CA THR A 21 -16.78 -0.78 3.01
C THR A 21 -17.38 0.18 1.99
N GLN A 22 -17.62 1.44 2.38
CA GLN A 22 -18.16 2.45 1.48
C GLN A 22 -17.15 2.83 0.38
N PRO A 23 -17.63 3.17 -0.83
CA PRO A 23 -16.78 3.68 -1.89
C PRO A 23 -15.97 4.90 -1.43
N GLY A 24 -14.67 4.90 -1.70
CA GLY A 24 -13.77 5.99 -1.35
C GLY A 24 -12.50 5.95 -2.19
N ALA A 25 -11.82 7.09 -2.30
CA ALA A 25 -10.53 7.19 -2.98
C ALA A 25 -9.40 6.96 -1.99
N TYR A 26 -8.43 6.11 -2.36
CA TYR A 26 -7.27 5.79 -1.54
C TYR A 26 -6.00 5.91 -2.38
N PHE A 27 -5.00 6.60 -1.84
CA PHE A 27 -3.64 6.48 -2.37
C PHE A 27 -2.88 5.46 -1.53
N ILE A 28 -2.42 4.40 -2.17
CA ILE A 28 -1.65 3.34 -1.52
C ILE A 28 -0.24 3.30 -2.08
N THR A 29 0.73 3.14 -1.18
CA THR A 29 2.12 2.82 -1.56
C THR A 29 2.45 1.49 -0.91
N THR A 30 2.93 0.54 -1.71
CA THR A 30 3.27 -0.80 -1.24
C THR A 30 4.61 -1.24 -1.82
N CYS A 31 5.36 -2.02 -1.05
CA CYS A 31 6.55 -2.68 -1.55
C CYS A 31 6.15 -4.01 -2.18
N SER A 32 6.58 -4.25 -3.41
CA SER A 32 6.45 -5.54 -4.06
C SER A 32 7.37 -6.59 -3.45
N TRP A 33 7.05 -7.86 -3.70
CA TRP A 33 7.92 -8.97 -3.35
C TRP A 33 9.31 -8.75 -3.92
N GLN A 34 10.34 -8.84 -3.06
CA GLN A 34 11.74 -8.65 -3.43
C GLN A 34 12.03 -7.37 -4.23
N ARG A 35 11.20 -6.32 -4.10
CA ARG A 35 11.31 -5.05 -4.85
C ARG A 35 11.24 -5.21 -6.37
N GLN A 36 10.57 -6.26 -6.86
CA GLN A 36 10.34 -6.46 -8.29
C GLN A 36 9.42 -5.37 -8.86
N CYS A 37 9.69 -4.90 -10.09
CA CYS A 37 8.83 -3.96 -10.82
C CYS A 37 7.54 -4.64 -11.33
N LEU A 38 6.70 -5.15 -10.43
CA LEU A 38 5.54 -5.97 -10.79
C LEU A 38 4.44 -5.16 -11.49
N PHE A 39 4.27 -3.89 -11.14
CA PHE A 39 3.15 -3.07 -11.63
C PHE A 39 3.47 -2.29 -12.92
N GLY A 40 4.74 -2.25 -13.32
CA GLY A 40 5.20 -1.50 -14.47
C GLY A 40 6.60 -0.94 -14.26
N ASP A 41 7.11 -0.34 -15.32
CA ASP A 41 8.43 0.27 -15.37
C ASP A 41 8.32 1.73 -15.81
N ILE A 42 9.31 2.55 -15.46
CA ILE A 42 9.36 3.95 -15.89
C ILE A 42 10.11 4.03 -17.21
N ASN A 43 9.47 4.61 -18.22
CA ASN A 43 10.04 4.84 -19.54
C ASN A 43 9.63 6.25 -20.01
N HIS A 44 10.61 7.10 -20.36
CA HIS A 44 10.39 8.51 -20.71
C HIS A 44 9.51 9.26 -19.69
N ASP A 45 9.86 9.18 -18.39
CA ASP A 45 9.15 9.82 -17.27
C ASP A 45 7.67 9.43 -17.10
N GLN A 46 7.24 8.36 -17.78
CA GLN A 46 5.90 7.81 -17.67
C GLN A 46 5.96 6.36 -17.21
N ILE A 47 4.94 5.95 -16.46
CA ILE A 47 4.77 4.54 -16.11
C ILE A 47 4.22 3.78 -17.30
N GLN A 48 4.93 2.74 -17.74
CA GLN A 48 4.41 1.71 -18.63
C GLN A 48 3.92 0.57 -17.76
N LEU A 49 2.59 0.43 -17.65
CA LEU A 49 1.97 -0.60 -16.81
C LEU A 49 2.30 -1.99 -17.37
N SER A 50 2.57 -2.92 -16.46
CA SER A 50 2.60 -4.35 -16.80
C SER A 50 1.18 -4.90 -16.87
N ARG A 51 1.02 -6.17 -17.30
CA ARG A 51 -0.26 -6.89 -17.21
C ARG A 51 -0.90 -6.86 -15.82
N TYR A 52 -0.08 -6.77 -14.77
CA TYR A 52 -0.57 -6.71 -13.39
C TYR A 52 -0.96 -5.30 -12.97
N GLY A 53 -0.30 -4.28 -13.54
CA GLY A 53 -0.66 -2.87 -13.32
C GLY A 53 -1.98 -2.48 -13.99
N GLU A 54 -2.39 -3.18 -15.04
CA GLU A 54 -3.64 -2.91 -15.76
C GLU A 54 -4.90 -3.54 -15.14
N VAL A 55 -4.76 -4.33 -14.07
CA VAL A 55 -5.89 -5.08 -13.46
C VAL A 55 -7.00 -4.18 -12.90
N VAL A 56 -6.70 -2.89 -12.64
CA VAL A 56 -7.63 -1.91 -12.05
C VAL A 56 -8.12 -0.88 -13.08
N LYS A 57 -7.80 -1.07 -14.37
CA LYS A 57 -8.25 -0.18 -15.45
C LYS A 57 -9.71 -0.43 -15.84
#